data_AF-A3UBB2-F1
#
_entry.id   AF-A3UBB2-F1
#
_cell.length_a   1.000
_cell.length_b   1.000
_cell.length_c   1.000
_cell.angle_alpha   90.00
_cell.angle_beta   90.00
_cell.angle_gamma   90.00
#
_symmetry.space_group_name_H-M   'P 1'
#
loop_
_entity.id
_entity.type
_entity.pdbx_description
1 polymer ?
#
loop_
_entity_poly.entity_id
_entity_poly.type
_entity_poly.pdbx_seq_one_letter_code
_entity_poly.pdbx_strand_id
1 'polypeptide(L)'
;MKTIIVLIALTVVTLGSSTTSYSQEQLDEVILSNKTTQVYVDDFSKFNKTISSLNNTSFKDILKSTDASQNLVFKTNTISFKINERTYVKSLRQAVNKSDDFSEFISLLESRYPKLHKQISKDDALRDVYYTTRKHTFNGYIADLPSVL
;
A
#
# COMPACT_ATOMS: atom_id res chain seq x y z
N MET A 1 -1.02 71.71 23.87
CA MET A 1 -1.54 70.33 23.97
C MET A 1 -0.76 69.48 22.98
N LYS A 2 -0.17 68.37 23.44
CA LYS A 2 0.76 67.54 22.65
C LYS A 2 -0.03 66.59 21.77
N THR A 3 0.12 66.68 20.45
CA THR A 3 -0.52 65.81 19.47
C THR A 3 0.21 64.47 19.44
N ILE A 4 -0.50 63.38 19.73
CA ILE A 4 0.03 62.01 19.66
C ILE A 4 -0.18 61.52 18.23
N ILE A 5 0.91 61.15 17.55
CA ILE A 5 0.86 60.48 16.24
C ILE A 5 0.84 58.97 16.51
N VAL A 6 -0.27 58.32 16.19
CA VAL A 6 -0.40 56.86 16.23
C VAL A 6 0.11 56.29 14.91
N LEU A 7 1.20 55.55 14.96
CA LEU A 7 1.75 54.82 13.81
C LEU A 7 0.97 53.51 13.65
N ILE A 8 0.18 53.39 12.59
CA ILE A 8 -0.53 52.14 12.24
C ILE A 8 0.44 51.26 11.44
N ALA A 9 0.80 50.10 12.00
CA ALA A 9 1.59 49.09 11.31
C ALA A 9 0.72 48.38 10.26
N LEU A 10 1.11 48.47 8.99
CA LEU A 10 0.46 47.80 7.88
C LEU A 10 1.01 46.37 7.77
N THR A 11 0.24 45.38 8.20
CA THR A 11 0.56 43.96 7.99
C THR A 11 0.17 43.55 6.57
N VAL A 12 1.15 43.11 5.79
CA VAL A 12 0.93 42.56 4.45
C VAL A 12 0.40 41.13 4.61
N VAL A 13 -0.89 40.93 4.37
CA VAL A 13 -1.47 39.59 4.25
C VAL A 13 -1.01 39.01 2.92
N THR A 14 -0.10 38.04 2.96
CA THR A 14 0.21 37.22 1.80
C THR A 14 -0.97 36.29 1.52
N LEU A 15 -1.78 36.67 0.51
CA LEU A 15 -2.74 35.76 -0.10
C LEU A 15 -1.93 34.66 -0.79
N GLY A 16 -1.88 33.48 -0.17
CA GLY A 16 -1.31 32.29 -0.78
C GLY A 16 -2.12 31.93 -2.01
N SER A 17 -1.50 32.00 -3.19
CA SER A 17 -2.05 31.48 -4.43
C SER A 17 -2.29 29.98 -4.24
N SER A 18 -3.55 29.56 -4.22
CA SER A 18 -3.93 28.15 -4.31
C SER A 18 -3.48 27.63 -5.67
N THR A 19 -2.30 27.02 -5.71
CA THR A 19 -1.95 26.11 -6.80
C THR A 19 -2.85 24.90 -6.65
N THR A 20 -3.90 24.85 -7.46
CA THR A 20 -4.61 23.61 -7.75
C THR A 20 -3.59 22.63 -8.34
N SER A 21 -3.06 21.77 -7.48
CA SER A 21 -2.31 20.60 -7.89
C SER A 21 -3.29 19.69 -8.64
N TYR A 22 -3.30 19.78 -9.96
CA TYR A 22 -3.81 18.70 -10.78
C TYR A 22 -2.95 17.49 -10.45
N SER A 23 -3.51 16.52 -9.70
CA SER A 23 -2.94 15.19 -9.64
C SER A 23 -2.85 14.73 -11.08
N GLN A 24 -1.64 14.67 -11.63
CA GLN A 24 -1.38 13.98 -12.88
C GLN A 24 -1.91 12.57 -12.68
N GLU A 25 -3.05 12.26 -13.30
CA GLU A 25 -3.43 10.89 -13.58
C GLU A 25 -2.17 10.24 -14.16
N GLN A 26 -1.65 9.23 -13.47
CA GLN A 26 -0.52 8.45 -13.97
C GLN A 26 -1.02 7.80 -15.25
N LEU A 27 -0.72 8.41 -16.39
CA LEU A 27 -1.02 7.83 -17.69
C LEU A 27 -0.27 6.51 -17.76
N ASP A 28 -1.02 5.43 -17.97
CA ASP A 28 -0.44 4.11 -18.23
C ASP A 28 0.52 4.20 -19.41
N GLU A 29 1.73 3.65 -19.24
CA GLU A 29 2.73 3.61 -20.29
C GLU A 29 2.20 2.76 -21.46
N VAL A 30 1.92 3.40 -22.60
CA VAL A 30 1.49 2.71 -23.83
C VAL A 30 2.71 1.97 -24.41
N ILE A 31 2.81 0.67 -24.14
CA ILE A 31 3.86 -0.19 -24.70
C ILE A 31 3.55 -0.46 -26.18
N LEU A 32 4.12 0.34 -27.06
CA LEU A 32 4.20 0.08 -28.50
C LEU A 32 5.24 -1.02 -28.77
N SER A 33 4.81 -2.28 -28.64
CA SER A 33 5.28 -3.46 -29.39
C SER A 33 4.98 -4.72 -28.58
N ASN A 34 4.69 -5.79 -29.31
CA ASN A 34 4.49 -7.17 -28.86
C ASN A 34 5.73 -7.77 -28.14
N LYS A 35 6.18 -7.13 -27.06
CA LYS A 35 7.21 -7.63 -26.16
C LYS A 35 6.50 -8.12 -24.90
N THR A 36 6.30 -9.43 -24.81
CA THR A 36 5.93 -10.09 -23.56
C THR A 36 6.84 -9.62 -22.43
N THR A 37 6.24 -9.11 -21.35
CA THR A 37 6.97 -8.72 -20.13
C THR A 37 7.69 -9.95 -19.58
N GLN A 38 9.02 -9.93 -19.60
CA GLN A 38 9.83 -11.02 -19.06
C GLN A 38 10.16 -10.71 -17.60
N VAL A 39 9.73 -11.57 -16.68
CA VAL A 39 10.03 -11.45 -15.24
C VAL A 39 11.33 -12.19 -14.93
N TYR A 40 12.32 -11.49 -14.38
CA TYR A 40 13.61 -12.05 -13.98
C TYR A 40 13.68 -12.36 -12.48
N VAL A 41 13.08 -11.51 -11.66
CA VAL A 41 13.05 -11.65 -10.19
C VAL A 41 11.66 -11.29 -9.70
N ASP A 42 11.14 -12.13 -8.82
CA ASP A 42 9.84 -11.94 -8.18
C ASP A 42 9.89 -12.53 -6.76
N ASP A 43 10.44 -11.74 -5.84
CA ASP A 43 10.50 -12.12 -4.44
C ASP A 43 9.16 -11.89 -3.74
N PHE A 44 8.29 -11.05 -4.30
CA PHE A 44 6.98 -10.75 -3.73
C PHE A 44 6.09 -11.98 -3.72
N SER A 45 5.95 -12.67 -4.85
CA SER A 45 5.11 -13.87 -4.87
C SER A 45 5.70 -15.04 -4.09
N LYS A 46 7.03 -15.14 -4.00
CA LYS A 46 7.66 -16.11 -3.08
C LYS A 46 7.32 -15.78 -1.63
N PHE A 47 7.44 -14.50 -1.26
CA PHE A 47 7.18 -14.04 0.10
C PHE A 47 5.70 -14.17 0.48
N ASN A 48 4.78 -13.85 -0.43
CA ASN A 48 3.34 -14.04 -0.23
C ASN A 48 2.99 -15.52 -0.03
N LYS A 49 3.59 -16.42 -0.81
CA LYS A 49 3.46 -17.87 -0.59
C LYS A 49 3.96 -18.29 0.79
N THR A 50 5.12 -17.78 1.22
CA THR A 50 5.62 -18.03 2.57
C THR A 50 4.60 -17.58 3.63
N ILE A 51 4.09 -16.35 3.55
CA ILE A 51 3.07 -15.86 4.49
C ILE A 51 1.81 -16.71 4.44
N SER A 52 1.30 -17.06 3.25
CA SER A 52 0.09 -17.87 3.10
C SER A 52 0.21 -19.26 3.76
N SER A 53 1.43 -19.81 3.83
CA SER A 53 1.68 -21.09 4.51
C SER A 53 1.73 -21.00 6.04
N LEU A 54 1.82 -19.79 6.60
CA LEU A 54 1.80 -19.54 8.04
C LEU A 54 0.36 -19.59 8.56
N ASN A 55 -0.16 -20.80 8.69
CA ASN A 55 -1.51 -21.04 9.20
C ASN A 55 -1.77 -20.31 10.52
N ASN A 56 -2.93 -19.66 10.63
CA ASN A 56 -3.44 -19.02 11.85
C ASN A 56 -2.46 -18.02 12.50
N THR A 57 -1.66 -17.32 11.69
CA THR A 57 -0.66 -16.38 12.17
C THR A 57 -1.14 -14.95 12.01
N SER A 58 -0.97 -14.12 13.05
CA SER A 58 -1.31 -12.70 12.98
C SER A 58 -0.21 -11.89 12.28
N PHE A 59 -0.55 -10.73 11.69
CA PHE A 59 0.47 -9.81 11.17
C PHE A 59 1.48 -9.36 12.23
N LYS A 60 1.12 -9.37 13.52
CA LYS A 60 2.05 -9.05 14.60
C LYS A 60 3.17 -10.08 14.68
N ASP A 61 2.84 -11.35 14.51
CA ASP A 61 3.80 -12.46 14.58
C ASP A 61 4.66 -12.50 13.33
N ILE A 62 4.07 -12.30 12.14
CA ILE A 62 4.80 -12.13 10.88
C ILE A 62 5.82 -10.99 11.00
N LEU A 63 5.41 -9.83 11.51
CA LEU A 63 6.32 -8.69 11.71
C LEU A 63 7.43 -8.96 12.73
N LYS A 64 7.26 -9.89 13.67
CA LYS A 64 8.33 -10.27 14.60
C LYS A 64 9.35 -11.17 13.93
N SER A 65 8.91 -12.10 13.09
CA SER A 65 9.78 -13.03 12.36
C SER A 65 10.45 -12.41 11.12
N THR A 66 9.90 -11.33 10.56
CA THR A 66 10.47 -10.68 9.37
C THR A 66 11.74 -9.90 9.71
N ASP A 67 12.83 -10.22 9.00
CA ASP A 67 14.10 -9.51 9.11
C ASP A 67 13.97 -8.09 8.53
N ALA A 68 14.30 -7.09 9.35
CA ALA A 68 14.22 -5.69 8.97
C ALA A 68 15.33 -5.26 7.99
N SER A 69 16.32 -6.11 7.71
CA SER A 69 17.41 -5.83 6.76
C SER A 69 17.13 -6.35 5.35
N GLN A 70 16.23 -7.33 5.22
CA GLN A 70 15.93 -7.97 3.93
C GLN A 70 15.04 -7.10 3.06
N ASN A 71 15.16 -7.29 1.75
CA ASN A 71 14.36 -6.59 0.77
C ASN A 71 13.77 -7.56 -0.25
N LEU A 72 12.53 -7.31 -0.63
CA LEU A 72 11.88 -7.94 -1.77
C LEU A 72 12.24 -7.17 -3.03
N VAL A 73 12.65 -7.90 -4.06
CA VAL A 73 12.95 -7.35 -5.38
C VAL A 73 11.94 -7.89 -6.40
N PHE A 74 11.49 -6.99 -7.26
CA PHE A 74 10.76 -7.32 -8.48
C PHE A 74 11.50 -6.72 -9.66
N LYS A 75 11.86 -7.55 -10.63
CA LYS A 75 12.63 -7.12 -11.81
C LYS A 75 12.07 -7.76 -13.07
N THR A 76 11.77 -6.92 -14.05
CA THR A 76 11.43 -7.29 -15.42
C THR A 76 12.42 -6.67 -16.39
N ASN A 77 12.16 -6.82 -17.69
CA ASN A 77 12.88 -6.12 -18.75
C ASN A 77 12.68 -4.59 -18.76
N THR A 78 11.65 -4.06 -18.07
CA THR A 78 11.35 -2.63 -18.03
C THR A 78 11.22 -2.06 -16.62
N ILE A 79 10.98 -2.90 -15.61
CA ILE A 79 10.70 -2.49 -14.24
C ILE A 79 11.76 -3.04 -13.30
N SER A 80 12.23 -2.21 -12.38
CA SER A 80 12.98 -2.64 -11.19
C SER A 80 12.37 -1.96 -9.97
N PHE A 81 11.89 -2.77 -9.02
CA PHE A 81 11.28 -2.31 -7.78
C PHE A 81 11.88 -3.07 -6.59
N LYS A 82 12.14 -2.34 -5.51
CA LYS A 82 12.73 -2.87 -4.28
C LYS A 82 12.04 -2.26 -3.08
N ILE A 83 11.68 -3.09 -2.11
CA ILE A 83 11.14 -2.64 -0.83
C ILE A 83 11.63 -3.54 0.31
N ASN A 84 11.76 -2.97 1.49
CA ASN A 84 12.03 -3.74 2.69
C ASN A 84 10.88 -4.69 3.03
N GLU A 85 11.20 -5.93 3.44
CA GLU A 85 10.19 -6.94 3.77
C GLU A 85 9.23 -6.46 4.86
N ARG A 86 9.74 -5.88 5.95
CA ARG A 86 8.92 -5.38 7.06
C ARG A 86 7.99 -4.25 6.61
N THR A 87 8.43 -3.39 5.70
CA THR A 87 7.58 -2.35 5.09
C THR A 87 6.47 -2.94 4.23
N TYR A 88 6.76 -4.02 3.49
CA TYR A 88 5.76 -4.73 2.72
C TYR A 88 4.72 -5.41 3.63
N VAL A 89 5.14 -6.11 4.68
CA VAL A 89 4.23 -6.72 5.67
C VAL A 89 3.33 -5.68 6.33
N LYS A 90 3.87 -4.50 6.70
CA LYS A 90 3.07 -3.39 7.22
C LYS A 90 2.01 -2.93 6.22
N SER A 91 2.32 -2.97 4.94
CA SER A 91 1.41 -2.56 3.88
C SER A 91 0.31 -3.59 3.64
N LEU A 92 0.64 -4.89 3.66
CA LEU A 92 -0.33 -5.98 3.70
C LEU A 92 -1.29 -5.80 4.88
N ARG A 93 -0.77 -5.62 6.10
CA ARG A 93 -1.58 -5.37 7.30
C ARG A 93 -2.51 -4.18 7.15
N GLN A 94 -2.01 -3.07 6.63
CA GLN A 94 -2.82 -1.86 6.44
C GLN A 94 -3.93 -2.07 5.40
N ALA A 95 -3.65 -2.77 4.30
CA ALA A 95 -4.64 -3.08 3.29
C ALA A 95 -5.73 -4.02 3.85
N VAL A 96 -5.35 -5.09 4.57
CA VAL A 96 -6.33 -6.00 5.21
C VAL A 96 -7.21 -5.25 6.21
N ASN A 97 -6.63 -4.38 7.03
CA ASN A 97 -7.37 -3.61 8.03
C ASN A 97 -8.33 -2.56 7.43
N LYS A 98 -8.05 -2.09 6.22
CA LYS A 98 -8.83 -1.02 5.56
C LYS A 98 -9.81 -1.53 4.53
N SER A 99 -9.82 -2.83 4.27
CA SER A 99 -10.70 -3.45 3.28
C SER A 99 -11.87 -4.11 3.97
N ASP A 100 -13.01 -4.13 3.31
CA ASP A 100 -14.19 -4.91 3.68
C ASP A 100 -14.18 -6.29 3.01
N ASP A 101 -13.62 -6.38 1.81
CA ASP A 101 -13.49 -7.62 1.04
C ASP A 101 -12.12 -7.78 0.36
N PHE A 102 -11.92 -8.94 -0.29
CA PHE A 102 -10.66 -9.25 -0.98
C PHE A 102 -10.41 -8.33 -2.18
N SER A 103 -11.46 -7.88 -2.87
CA SER A 103 -11.33 -6.97 -4.00
C SER A 103 -10.79 -5.62 -3.56
N GLU A 104 -11.32 -5.07 -2.46
CA GLU A 104 -10.82 -3.82 -1.89
C GLU A 104 -9.38 -3.97 -1.37
N PHE A 105 -9.05 -5.12 -0.76
CA PHE A 105 -7.67 -5.43 -0.36
C PHE A 105 -6.70 -5.35 -1.53
N ILE A 106 -7.03 -5.97 -2.67
CA ILE A 106 -6.22 -5.93 -3.88
C ILE A 106 -6.10 -4.51 -4.42
N SER A 107 -7.22 -3.77 -4.54
CA SER A 107 -7.23 -2.38 -5.01
C SER A 107 -6.31 -1.47 -4.17
N LEU A 108 -6.33 -1.63 -2.83
CA LEU A 108 -5.47 -0.87 -1.93
C LEU A 108 -3.98 -1.21 -2.11
N LEU A 109 -3.65 -2.47 -2.38
CA LEU A 109 -2.27 -2.89 -2.64
C LEU A 109 -1.76 -2.39 -4.00
N GLU A 110 -2.58 -2.48 -5.03
CA GLU A 110 -2.24 -2.02 -6.38
C GLU A 110 -2.05 -0.50 -6.42
N SER A 111 -2.94 0.25 -5.76
CA SER A 111 -2.79 1.70 -5.61
C SER A 111 -1.50 2.08 -4.88
N ARG A 112 -1.10 1.31 -3.87
CA ARG A 112 0.15 1.54 -3.13
C ARG A 112 1.40 1.17 -3.95
N TYR A 113 1.31 0.14 -4.78
CA TYR A 113 2.42 -0.41 -5.55
C TYR A 113 2.07 -0.54 -7.04
N PRO A 114 1.87 0.57 -7.77
CA PRO A 114 1.44 0.53 -9.17
C PRO A 114 2.41 -0.24 -10.07
N LYS A 115 3.71 -0.17 -9.77
CA LYS A 115 4.76 -0.95 -10.47
C LYS A 115 4.61 -2.47 -10.35
N LEU A 116 3.81 -2.92 -9.38
CA LEU A 116 3.52 -4.33 -9.13
C LEU A 116 2.09 -4.71 -9.54
N HIS A 117 1.28 -3.81 -10.13
CA HIS A 117 -0.13 -4.04 -10.43
C HIS A 117 -0.38 -5.43 -11.06
N LYS A 118 0.24 -5.71 -12.23
CA LYS A 118 0.13 -7.02 -12.91
C LYS A 118 0.60 -8.20 -12.07
N GLN A 119 1.54 -7.99 -11.14
CA GLN A 119 2.04 -9.05 -10.26
C GLN A 119 1.05 -9.31 -9.11
N ILE A 120 0.49 -8.26 -8.53
CA ILE A 120 -0.49 -8.33 -7.45
C ILE A 120 -1.77 -9.00 -7.96
N SER A 121 -2.29 -8.61 -9.14
CA SER A 121 -3.57 -9.14 -9.64
C SER A 121 -3.54 -10.64 -9.95
N LYS A 122 -2.36 -11.24 -10.18
CA LYS A 122 -2.20 -12.66 -10.53
C LYS A 122 -1.67 -13.53 -9.40
N ASP A 123 -1.36 -12.95 -8.24
CA ASP A 123 -0.74 -13.67 -7.13
C ASP A 123 -1.81 -14.32 -6.23
N ASP A 124 -2.17 -15.56 -6.56
CA ASP A 124 -3.21 -16.31 -5.86
C ASP A 124 -2.93 -16.46 -4.35
N ALA A 125 -1.66 -16.41 -3.92
CA ALA A 125 -1.31 -16.52 -2.50
C ALA A 125 -1.84 -15.33 -1.68
N LEU A 126 -2.08 -14.17 -2.30
CA LEU A 126 -2.63 -13.00 -1.64
C LEU A 126 -4.05 -13.25 -1.11
N ARG A 127 -4.81 -14.16 -1.73
CA ARG A 127 -6.13 -14.56 -1.24
C ARG A 127 -6.02 -15.23 0.13
N ASP A 128 -5.08 -16.16 0.25
CA ASP A 128 -4.86 -16.88 1.50
C ASP A 128 -4.25 -15.96 2.56
N VAL A 129 -3.30 -15.09 2.18
CA VAL A 129 -2.78 -14.04 3.07
C VAL A 129 -3.93 -13.20 3.63
N TYR A 130 -4.87 -12.76 2.79
CA TYR A 130 -6.01 -11.97 3.20
C TYR A 130 -6.91 -12.70 4.20
N TYR A 131 -7.46 -13.86 3.84
CA TYR A 131 -8.44 -14.54 4.70
C TYR A 131 -7.84 -15.10 5.98
N THR A 132 -6.59 -15.58 5.95
CA THR A 132 -5.92 -16.12 7.14
C THR A 132 -5.53 -15.03 8.14
N THR A 133 -5.22 -13.82 7.69
CA THR A 133 -4.80 -12.74 8.58
C THR A 133 -5.96 -11.83 9.00
N ARG A 134 -7.01 -11.70 8.17
CA ARG A 134 -8.20 -10.85 8.44
C ARG A 134 -8.87 -11.22 9.75
N LYS A 135 -9.02 -12.52 10.07
CA LYS A 135 -9.60 -13.00 11.33
C LYS A 135 -8.89 -12.49 12.60
N HIS A 136 -7.66 -12.01 12.48
CA HIS A 136 -6.88 -11.45 13.58
C HIS A 136 -6.90 -9.92 13.62
N THR A 137 -7.76 -9.29 12.80
CA THR A 137 -7.96 -7.84 12.73
C THR A 137 -9.27 -7.46 13.42
N PHE A 138 -9.38 -6.20 13.84
CA PHE A 138 -10.63 -5.71 14.46
C PHE A 138 -11.85 -5.93 13.54
N ASN A 139 -11.75 -5.57 12.26
CA ASN A 139 -12.85 -5.76 11.30
C ASN A 139 -13.18 -7.25 11.08
N GLY A 140 -12.18 -8.13 11.10
CA GLY A 140 -12.41 -9.57 11.05
C GLY A 140 -13.17 -10.08 12.28
N TYR A 141 -12.79 -9.64 13.49
CA TYR A 141 -13.52 -10.00 14.70
C TYR A 141 -14.98 -9.55 14.66
N ILE A 142 -15.27 -8.35 14.14
CA ILE A 142 -16.64 -7.85 13.99
C ILE A 142 -17.43 -8.67 12.97
N ALA A 143 -16.82 -9.05 11.85
CA ALA A 143 -17.46 -9.84 10.81
C ALA A 143 -17.78 -11.28 11.26
N ASP A 144 -16.98 -11.86 12.16
CA ASP A 144 -17.18 -13.21 12.70
C ASP A 144 -18.17 -13.26 13.88
N LEU A 145 -18.69 -12.11 14.34
CA LEU A 145 -19.70 -12.11 15.40
C LEU A 145 -20.98 -12.79 14.89
N PRO A 146 -21.58 -13.70 15.68
CA PRO A 146 -22.87 -14.28 15.31
C PRO A 146 -23.88 -13.14 15.12
N SER A 147 -24.60 -13.17 14.01
CA SER A 147 -25.69 -12.23 13.78
C SER A 147 -26.70 -12.42 14.90
N VAL A 148 -26.72 -11.50 15.86
CA VAL A 148 -27.74 -11.47 16.90
C VAL A 148 -29.02 -10.98 16.21
N LEU A 149 -29.83 -11.93 15.76
CA LEU A 149 -31.23 -11.72 15.41
C LEU A 149 -32.08 -11.80 16.68
#